data_AF-A0ABD4Z705-F1
#
_entry.id   AF-A0ABD4Z705-F1
#
_cell.length_a   1.000
_cell.length_b   1.000
_cell.length_c   1.000
_cell.angle_alpha   90.00
_cell.angle_beta   90.00
_cell.angle_gamma   90.00
#
_symmetry.space_group_name_H-M   'P 1'
#
loop_
_entity.id
_entity.type
_entity.pdbx_description
1 polymer ?
#
loop_
_entity_poly.entity_id
_entity_poly.type
_entity_poly.pdbx_seq_one_letter_code
_entity_poly.pdbx_strand_id
1 'polypeptide(L)'
;MGLDVSAWWKEVWSWDRVKDVVRSLSGRLGFEKGNELRFFRLRVDLNNGEVYDEILDRYLTERERYGLYYVLYNYAQTKEDVGEVGELIQLSQICPAIHCPMAKTNMEAFEKLVETVFASQLSLLYKAAEPFKYEKIDLGDAAVKVYTLPRVPIVVAIWLGEEGIPPSISILFDKSITNYLECEAAQIMSGVLLARLIISLAKTTDIDTSYIKHAYRYQCTE
;
A
#
# COMPACT_ATOMS: atom_id res chain seq x y z
N MET A 1 10.96 -28.91 9.96
CA MET A 1 12.16 -28.21 9.45
C MET A 1 11.68 -26.85 8.96
N GLY A 2 11.64 -25.87 9.85
CA GLY A 2 11.10 -24.54 9.53
C GLY A 2 12.12 -23.81 8.67
N LEU A 3 11.81 -23.58 7.40
CA LEU A 3 12.54 -22.61 6.60
C LEU A 3 12.37 -21.26 7.29
N ASP A 4 13.48 -20.57 7.55
CA ASP A 4 13.44 -19.15 7.91
C ASP A 4 12.69 -18.43 6.79
N VAL A 5 11.52 -17.90 7.10
CA VAL A 5 10.63 -17.30 6.11
C VAL A 5 11.35 -16.16 5.40
N SER A 6 12.23 -15.43 6.10
CA SER A 6 13.05 -14.38 5.52
C SER A 6 14.09 -14.91 4.50
N ALA A 7 14.61 -16.13 4.70
CA ALA A 7 15.49 -16.79 3.76
C ALA A 7 14.74 -17.23 2.49
N TRP A 8 13.51 -17.75 2.64
CA TRP A 8 12.67 -18.10 1.50
C TRP A 8 12.35 -16.87 0.62
N TRP A 9 12.00 -15.73 1.24
CA TRP A 9 11.75 -14.48 0.51
C TRP A 9 12.96 -14.06 -0.32
N LYS A 10 14.18 -14.19 0.21
CA LYS A 10 15.42 -13.93 -0.54
C LYS A 10 15.60 -14.88 -1.72
N GLU A 11 15.40 -16.17 -1.50
CA GLU A 11 15.60 -17.21 -2.51
C GLU A 11 14.69 -17.03 -3.73
N VAL A 12 13.45 -16.62 -3.49
CA VAL A 12 12.41 -16.50 -4.53
C VAL A 12 12.33 -15.09 -5.11
N TRP A 13 12.40 -14.06 -4.27
CA TRP A 13 12.09 -12.68 -4.62
C TRP A 13 13.30 -11.76 -4.54
N SER A 14 14.51 -12.27 -4.76
CA SER A 14 15.70 -11.43 -4.97
C SER A 14 15.68 -10.77 -6.35
N TRP A 15 16.42 -9.66 -6.49
CA TRP A 15 16.47 -8.91 -7.75
C TRP A 15 16.89 -9.79 -8.94
N ASP A 16 17.89 -10.65 -8.76
CA ASP A 16 18.35 -11.54 -9.83
C ASP A 16 17.29 -12.51 -10.35
N ARG A 17 16.30 -12.85 -9.53
CA ARG A 17 15.18 -13.71 -9.91
C ARG A 17 14.10 -12.97 -10.66
N VAL A 18 13.82 -11.72 -10.27
CA VAL A 18 12.65 -10.97 -10.76
C VAL A 18 12.97 -9.91 -11.80
N LYS A 19 14.25 -9.53 -11.97
CA LYS A 19 14.66 -8.34 -12.73
C LYS A 19 14.06 -8.25 -14.13
N ASP A 20 14.03 -9.34 -14.88
CA ASP A 20 13.53 -9.31 -16.26
C ASP A 20 12.01 -9.09 -16.32
N VAL A 21 11.27 -9.67 -15.37
CA VAL A 21 9.83 -9.45 -15.23
C VAL A 21 9.54 -8.02 -14.78
N VAL A 22 10.24 -7.51 -13.76
CA VAL A 22 10.05 -6.14 -13.27
C VAL A 22 10.45 -5.11 -14.34
N ARG A 23 11.54 -5.34 -15.09
CA ARG A 23 11.95 -4.49 -16.23
C ARG A 23 10.90 -4.42 -17.31
N SER A 24 10.12 -5.48 -17.50
CA SER A 24 9.04 -5.51 -18.49
C SER A 24 7.92 -4.49 -18.21
N LEU A 25 7.84 -3.95 -16.98
CA LEU A 25 6.89 -2.89 -16.64
C LEU A 25 7.24 -1.53 -17.28
N SER A 26 8.49 -1.32 -17.72
CA SER A 26 8.90 -0.06 -18.36
C SER A 26 8.06 0.23 -19.61
N GLY A 27 7.27 1.30 -19.58
CA GLY A 27 6.34 1.66 -20.65
C GLY A 27 5.06 0.83 -20.71
N ARG A 28 4.75 0.03 -19.68
CA ARG A 28 3.54 -0.82 -19.58
C ARG A 28 2.76 -0.51 -18.30
N LEU A 29 1.46 -0.82 -18.32
CA LEU A 29 0.58 -0.74 -17.13
C LEU A 29 0.65 0.61 -16.42
N GLY A 30 0.63 1.71 -17.19
CA GLY A 30 0.70 3.07 -16.67
C GLY A 30 2.08 3.56 -16.24
N PHE A 31 3.13 2.74 -16.29
CA PHE A 31 4.50 3.22 -16.09
C PHE A 31 5.07 3.91 -17.33
N GLU A 32 5.84 4.96 -17.12
CA GLU A 32 6.62 5.60 -18.18
C GLU A 32 7.73 4.67 -18.68
N LYS A 33 8.14 4.84 -19.95
CA LYS A 33 9.27 4.11 -20.51
C LYS A 33 10.58 4.73 -20.05
N GLY A 34 11.43 3.93 -19.42
CA GLY A 34 12.73 4.37 -18.92
C GLY A 34 13.48 3.30 -18.12
N ASN A 35 14.48 3.74 -17.36
CA ASN A 35 15.33 2.88 -16.51
C ASN A 35 14.91 2.94 -15.02
N GLU A 36 13.79 3.56 -14.71
CA GLU A 36 13.30 3.72 -13.34
C GLU A 36 11.77 3.61 -13.34
N LEU A 37 11.21 2.88 -12.37
CA LEU A 37 9.77 2.90 -12.11
C LEU A 37 9.49 3.90 -11.00
N ARG A 38 8.54 4.81 -11.24
CA ARG A 38 8.06 5.77 -10.25
C ARG A 38 6.60 5.53 -9.96
N PHE A 39 6.29 5.25 -8.71
CA PHE A 39 4.92 5.06 -8.24
C PHE A 39 4.90 5.24 -6.73
N PHE A 40 3.78 5.71 -6.19
CA PHE A 40 3.56 5.69 -4.75
C PHE A 40 4.75 6.23 -3.94
N ARG A 41 5.42 7.30 -4.40
CA ARG A 41 6.62 7.87 -3.75
C ARG A 41 7.78 6.88 -3.55
N LEU A 42 7.88 5.90 -4.43
CA LEU A 42 8.99 4.98 -4.58
C LEU A 42 9.65 5.22 -5.94
N ARG A 43 10.96 5.04 -5.96
CA ARG A 43 11.78 5.04 -7.17
C ARG A 43 12.54 3.73 -7.22
N VAL A 44 12.24 2.89 -8.20
CA VAL A 44 12.90 1.59 -8.40
C VAL A 44 13.82 1.70 -9.59
N ASP A 45 15.14 1.61 -9.37
CA ASP A 45 16.13 1.57 -10.44
C ASP A 45 16.11 0.19 -11.13
N LEU A 46 15.83 0.18 -12.44
CA LEU A 46 15.70 -1.05 -13.22
C LEU A 46 17.04 -1.67 -13.62
N ASN A 47 18.16 -1.02 -13.37
CA ASN A 47 19.49 -1.58 -13.63
C ASN A 47 19.91 -2.47 -12.46
N ASN A 48 19.76 -2.00 -11.22
CA ASN A 48 20.31 -2.65 -10.03
C ASN A 48 19.26 -3.05 -8.97
N GLY A 49 17.99 -2.68 -9.16
CA GLY A 49 16.89 -2.96 -8.24
C GLY A 49 16.87 -2.06 -6.99
N GLU A 50 17.75 -1.07 -6.86
CA GLU A 50 17.70 -0.17 -5.70
C GLU A 50 16.38 0.57 -5.63
N VAL A 51 15.85 0.68 -4.42
CA VAL A 51 14.57 1.35 -4.17
C VAL A 51 14.79 2.48 -3.21
N TYR A 52 14.52 3.70 -3.67
CA TYR A 52 14.46 4.88 -2.82
C TYR A 52 13.01 5.15 -2.41
N ASP A 53 12.75 5.26 -1.11
CA ASP A 53 11.45 5.69 -0.60
C ASP A 53 11.51 7.18 -0.23
N GLU A 54 10.77 8.00 -0.97
CA GLU A 54 10.72 9.46 -0.77
C GLU A 54 9.98 9.85 0.53
N ILE A 55 9.12 8.97 1.07
CA ILE A 55 8.45 9.19 2.36
C ILE A 55 9.39 8.89 3.51
N LEU A 56 10.18 7.83 3.42
CA LEU A 56 11.18 7.52 4.44
C LEU A 56 12.43 8.38 4.32
N ASP A 57 12.70 8.89 3.12
CA ASP A 57 13.91 9.61 2.74
C ASP A 57 15.18 8.75 2.88
N ARG A 58 15.09 7.51 2.41
CA ARG A 58 16.21 6.56 2.39
C ARG A 58 16.02 5.46 1.36
N TYR A 59 17.11 4.76 1.07
CA TYR A 59 17.05 3.48 0.37
C TYR A 59 16.45 2.39 1.27
N LEU A 60 15.66 1.51 0.65
CA LEU A 60 15.19 0.28 1.28
C LEU A 60 16.34 -0.73 1.37
N THR A 61 16.41 -1.44 2.49
CA THR A 61 17.32 -2.56 2.67
C THR A 61 16.99 -3.70 1.70
N GLU A 62 17.93 -4.62 1.49
CA GLU A 62 17.69 -5.81 0.66
C GLU A 62 16.42 -6.57 1.11
N ARG A 63 16.27 -6.78 2.42
CA ARG A 63 15.12 -7.51 2.99
C ARG A 63 13.79 -6.81 2.77
N GLU A 64 13.74 -5.49 2.88
CA GLU A 64 12.52 -4.70 2.66
C GLU A 64 12.04 -4.77 1.20
N ARG A 65 12.97 -5.00 0.25
CA ARG A 65 12.66 -5.00 -1.19
C ARG A 65 12.00 -6.29 -1.69
N TYR A 66 12.24 -7.44 -1.06
CA TYR A 66 11.72 -8.73 -1.57
C TYR A 66 10.19 -8.74 -1.70
N GLY A 67 9.50 -8.17 -0.71
CA GLY A 67 8.05 -8.05 -0.74
C GLY A 67 7.55 -7.12 -1.84
N LEU A 68 8.25 -6.00 -2.05
CA LEU A 68 7.94 -5.06 -3.11
C LEU A 68 8.15 -5.70 -4.50
N TYR A 69 9.22 -6.48 -4.66
CA TYR A 69 9.48 -7.22 -5.88
C TYR A 69 8.41 -8.27 -6.16
N TYR A 70 7.90 -8.96 -5.14
CA TYR A 70 6.75 -9.86 -5.28
C TYR A 70 5.51 -9.13 -5.78
N VAL A 71 5.18 -7.96 -5.22
CA VAL A 71 4.05 -7.14 -5.71
C VAL A 71 4.25 -6.73 -7.16
N LEU A 72 5.43 -6.20 -7.51
CA LEU A 72 5.74 -5.78 -8.89
C LEU A 72 5.75 -6.95 -9.87
N TYR A 73 6.26 -8.11 -9.43
CA TYR A 73 6.27 -9.32 -10.24
C TYR A 73 4.84 -9.75 -10.57
N ASN A 74 3.95 -9.78 -9.57
CA ASN A 74 2.53 -10.11 -9.78
C ASN A 74 1.85 -9.10 -10.70
N TYR A 75 2.08 -7.80 -10.47
CA TYR A 75 1.53 -6.74 -11.31
C TYR A 75 1.98 -6.87 -12.77
N ALA A 76 3.24 -7.26 -13.00
CA ALA A 76 3.77 -7.48 -14.35
C ALA A 76 3.13 -8.67 -15.09
N GLN A 77 2.48 -9.60 -14.37
CA GLN A 77 1.75 -10.72 -14.98
C GLN A 77 0.43 -10.29 -15.63
N THR A 78 -0.02 -9.05 -15.42
CA THR A 78 -1.21 -8.52 -16.09
C THR A 78 -1.06 -8.61 -17.61
N LYS A 79 -1.99 -9.34 -18.23
CA LYS A 79 -2.01 -9.59 -19.67
C LYS A 79 -2.59 -8.41 -20.45
N GLU A 80 -3.61 -7.76 -19.89
CA GLU A 80 -4.34 -6.68 -20.53
C GLU A 80 -4.54 -5.52 -19.55
N ASP A 81 -4.26 -4.30 -19.99
CA ASP A 81 -4.51 -3.09 -19.20
C ASP A 81 -5.96 -2.64 -19.38
N VAL A 82 -6.85 -3.09 -18.49
CA VAL A 82 -8.30 -2.86 -18.57
C VAL A 82 -8.75 -1.48 -18.07
N GLY A 83 -7.86 -0.72 -17.42
CA GLY A 83 -8.17 0.54 -16.76
C GLY A 83 -9.03 0.39 -15.50
N GLU A 84 -9.44 1.51 -14.92
CA GLU A 84 -10.43 1.54 -13.83
C GLU A 84 -11.85 1.35 -14.36
N VAL A 85 -12.66 0.57 -13.64
CA VAL A 85 -14.08 0.35 -13.93
C VAL A 85 -14.95 1.47 -13.35
N GLY A 86 -14.51 2.11 -12.26
CA GLY A 86 -15.26 3.11 -11.49
C GLY A 86 -16.20 2.51 -10.44
N GLU A 87 -16.12 1.19 -10.18
CA GLU A 87 -16.94 0.51 -9.17
C GLU A 87 -16.05 0.11 -7.99
N LEU A 88 -16.40 0.57 -6.79
CA LEU A 88 -15.65 0.24 -5.58
C LEU A 88 -16.10 -1.08 -4.97
N ILE A 89 -15.15 -1.95 -4.64
CA ILE A 89 -15.37 -3.20 -3.92
C ILE A 89 -14.52 -3.24 -2.65
N GLN A 90 -15.01 -3.92 -1.62
CA GLN A 90 -14.24 -4.10 -0.39
C GLN A 90 -13.10 -5.10 -0.56
N LEU A 91 -12.03 -4.93 0.21
CA LEU A 91 -10.95 -5.91 0.29
C LEU A 91 -11.46 -7.34 0.60
N SER A 92 -12.50 -7.47 1.42
CA SER A 92 -13.12 -8.77 1.76
C SER A 92 -13.74 -9.51 0.56
N GLN A 93 -14.13 -8.78 -0.49
CA GLN A 93 -14.66 -9.35 -1.73
C GLN A 93 -13.55 -9.92 -2.64
N ILE A 94 -12.32 -9.44 -2.47
CA ILE A 94 -11.12 -9.91 -3.18
C ILE A 94 -10.43 -11.01 -2.35
N CYS A 95 -10.44 -10.83 -1.04
CA CYS A 95 -9.79 -11.64 -0.03
C CYS A 95 -10.78 -12.00 1.06
N PRO A 96 -11.45 -13.18 0.97
CA PRO A 96 -12.44 -13.59 1.96
C PRO A 96 -11.91 -13.64 3.40
N ALA A 97 -10.59 -13.79 3.59
CA ALA A 97 -9.94 -13.72 4.88
C ALA A 97 -8.68 -12.83 4.82
N ILE A 98 -8.59 -11.88 5.75
CA ILE A 98 -7.37 -11.11 6.00
C ILE A 98 -6.41 -12.01 6.77
N HIS A 99 -5.43 -12.56 6.06
CA HIS A 99 -4.43 -13.48 6.60
C HIS A 99 -3.04 -12.84 6.70
N CYS A 100 -2.93 -11.56 6.35
CA CYS A 100 -1.68 -10.79 6.41
C CYS A 100 -1.53 -10.09 7.77
N PRO A 101 -0.71 -10.59 8.72
CA PRO A 101 -0.50 -9.97 10.03
C PRO A 101 -0.22 -8.46 9.97
N MET A 102 0.68 -8.04 9.07
CA MET A 102 1.01 -6.63 8.91
C MET A 102 -0.20 -5.79 8.48
N ALA A 103 -1.06 -6.30 7.59
CA ALA A 103 -2.22 -5.55 7.13
C ALA A 103 -3.21 -5.37 8.27
N LYS A 104 -3.44 -6.43 9.05
CA LYS A 104 -4.28 -6.38 10.25
C LYS A 104 -3.75 -5.38 11.28
N THR A 105 -2.45 -5.46 11.62
CA THR A 105 -1.83 -4.51 12.56
C THR A 105 -1.97 -3.06 12.09
N ASN A 106 -1.81 -2.79 10.79
CA ASN A 106 -1.92 -1.43 10.28
C ASN A 106 -3.36 -0.94 10.19
N MET A 107 -4.33 -1.83 9.97
CA MET A 107 -5.77 -1.51 10.07
C MET A 107 -6.12 -1.09 11.50
N GLU A 108 -5.77 -1.91 12.49
CA GLU A 108 -6.00 -1.61 13.92
C GLU A 108 -5.30 -0.31 14.35
N ALA A 109 -4.07 -0.08 13.87
CA ALA A 109 -3.32 1.15 14.11
C ALA A 109 -4.03 2.39 13.54
N PHE A 110 -4.59 2.26 12.33
CA PHE A 110 -5.28 3.36 11.68
C PHE A 110 -6.66 3.62 12.29
N GLU A 111 -7.41 2.59 12.67
CA GLU A 111 -8.66 2.72 13.46
C GLU A 111 -8.40 3.46 14.77
N LYS A 112 -7.30 3.15 15.46
CA LYS A 112 -6.90 3.89 16.66
C LYS A 112 -6.58 5.36 16.38
N LEU A 113 -6.00 5.69 15.21
CA LEU A 113 -5.83 7.09 14.80
C LEU A 113 -7.16 7.75 14.47
N VAL A 114 -8.13 7.02 13.90
CA VAL A 114 -9.48 7.55 13.69
C VAL A 114 -10.08 7.98 15.02
N GLU A 115 -10.05 7.10 16.02
CA GLU A 115 -10.60 7.36 17.35
C GLU A 115 -9.86 8.49 18.09
N THR A 116 -8.52 8.46 18.10
CA THR A 116 -7.72 9.32 18.97
C THR A 116 -7.30 10.65 18.34
N VAL A 117 -7.29 10.74 17.01
CA VAL A 117 -6.75 11.90 16.27
C VAL A 117 -7.78 12.45 15.28
N PHE A 118 -8.26 11.63 14.33
CA PHE A 118 -9.09 12.13 13.24
C PHE A 118 -10.51 12.51 13.67
N ALA A 119 -11.05 11.93 14.74
CA ALA A 119 -12.32 12.34 15.34
C ALA A 119 -12.34 13.82 15.72
N SER A 120 -11.20 14.38 16.13
CA SER A 120 -11.08 15.81 16.44
C SER A 120 -10.75 16.66 15.21
N GLN A 121 -10.11 16.09 14.19
CA GLN A 121 -9.65 16.83 13.01
C GLN A 121 -9.48 15.94 11.76
N LEU A 122 -10.58 15.68 11.04
CA LEU A 122 -10.60 14.88 9.81
C LEU A 122 -9.65 15.41 8.71
N SER A 123 -9.37 16.72 8.69
CA SER A 123 -8.45 17.30 7.71
C SER A 123 -7.02 16.76 7.81
N LEU A 124 -6.64 16.12 8.92
CA LEU A 124 -5.34 15.49 9.08
C LEU A 124 -5.17 14.26 8.17
N LEU A 125 -6.25 13.57 7.78
CA LEU A 125 -6.19 12.52 6.75
C LEU A 125 -5.63 13.09 5.44
N TYR A 126 -6.13 14.26 5.04
CA TYR A 126 -5.70 14.94 3.82
C TYR A 126 -4.25 15.40 3.88
N LYS A 127 -3.79 15.90 5.05
CA LYS A 127 -2.37 16.23 5.26
C LYS A 127 -1.48 14.98 5.15
N ALA A 128 -1.87 13.89 5.81
CA ALA A 128 -1.15 12.62 5.73
C ALA A 128 -1.07 12.08 4.29
N ALA A 129 -2.14 12.28 3.51
CA ALA A 129 -2.24 11.80 2.14
C ALA A 129 -1.56 12.72 1.11
N GLU A 130 -1.28 13.98 1.44
CA GLU A 130 -0.76 15.01 0.52
C GLU A 130 0.45 14.55 -0.30
N PRO A 131 1.49 13.93 0.29
CA PRO A 131 2.62 13.45 -0.49
C PRO A 131 2.17 12.48 -1.59
N PHE A 132 1.14 11.67 -1.38
CA PHE A 132 0.71 10.64 -2.33
C PHE A 132 -0.15 11.16 -3.49
N LYS A 133 -0.33 12.49 -3.64
CA LYS A 133 -1.15 13.11 -4.70
C LYS A 133 -2.56 12.52 -4.74
N TYR A 134 -3.16 12.39 -3.56
CA TYR A 134 -4.47 11.76 -3.38
C TYR A 134 -5.60 12.52 -4.09
N GLU A 135 -6.69 11.81 -4.39
CA GLU A 135 -7.97 12.40 -4.76
C GLU A 135 -8.93 12.33 -3.55
N LYS A 136 -9.71 13.38 -3.31
CA LYS A 136 -10.79 13.34 -2.31
C LYS A 136 -11.97 12.56 -2.88
N ILE A 137 -12.52 11.66 -2.07
CA ILE A 137 -13.72 10.89 -2.41
C ILE A 137 -14.84 11.30 -1.45
N ASP A 138 -16.04 11.49 -1.99
CA ASP A 138 -17.25 11.74 -1.20
C ASP A 138 -17.79 10.41 -0.67
N LEU A 139 -17.18 9.92 0.42
CA LEU A 139 -17.52 8.64 1.05
C LEU A 139 -17.13 8.65 2.54
N GLY A 140 -18.04 8.21 3.40
CA GLY A 140 -17.85 8.28 4.86
C GLY A 140 -17.72 9.71 5.36
N ASP A 141 -17.06 9.88 6.50
CA ASP A 141 -16.76 11.21 7.06
C ASP A 141 -15.57 11.87 6.36
N ALA A 142 -14.62 11.06 5.89
CA ALA A 142 -13.53 11.50 5.03
C ALA A 142 -12.96 10.31 4.25
N ALA A 143 -12.63 10.51 2.98
CA ALA A 143 -11.98 9.48 2.18
C ALA A 143 -10.92 10.04 1.22
N VAL A 144 -9.88 9.24 1.01
CA VAL A 144 -8.82 9.51 0.05
C VAL A 144 -8.62 8.33 -0.88
N LYS A 145 -8.51 8.60 -2.18
CA LYS A 145 -8.08 7.65 -3.21
C LYS A 145 -6.60 7.88 -3.49
N VAL A 146 -5.78 6.84 -3.37
CA VAL A 146 -4.33 6.88 -3.58
C VAL A 146 -3.93 5.77 -4.55
N TYR A 147 -3.19 6.13 -5.61
CA TYR A 147 -2.62 5.15 -6.53
C TYR A 147 -1.36 4.53 -5.93
N THR A 148 -1.50 3.30 -5.45
CA THR A 148 -0.38 2.53 -4.90
C THR A 148 0.44 1.80 -5.97
N LEU A 149 -0.16 1.59 -7.14
CA LEU A 149 0.47 1.30 -8.44
C LEU A 149 -0.30 2.10 -9.50
N PRO A 150 0.22 2.30 -10.72
CA PRO A 150 -0.42 3.18 -11.70
C PRO A 150 -1.86 2.80 -12.08
N ARG A 151 -2.23 1.52 -11.99
CA ARG A 151 -3.61 1.01 -12.21
C ARG A 151 -4.28 0.45 -10.96
N VAL A 152 -3.68 0.66 -9.79
CA VAL A 152 -4.22 0.14 -8.51
C VAL A 152 -4.45 1.31 -7.56
N PRO A 153 -5.58 2.02 -7.72
CA PRO A 153 -6.06 2.93 -6.69
C PRO A 153 -6.61 2.16 -5.51
N ILE A 154 -6.31 2.65 -4.31
CA ILE A 154 -6.92 2.21 -3.06
C ILE A 154 -7.61 3.41 -2.43
N VAL A 155 -8.88 3.22 -2.05
CA VAL A 155 -9.62 4.21 -1.28
C VAL A 155 -9.59 3.81 0.18
N VAL A 156 -9.15 4.73 1.03
CA VAL A 156 -9.28 4.62 2.49
C VAL A 156 -10.37 5.59 2.91
N ALA A 157 -11.48 5.05 3.40
CA ALA A 157 -12.59 5.83 3.95
C ALA A 157 -12.63 5.68 5.48
N ILE A 158 -12.83 6.80 6.17
CA ILE A 158 -13.01 6.90 7.62
C ILE A 158 -14.50 7.01 7.91
N TRP A 159 -14.93 6.24 8.91
CA TRP A 159 -16.23 6.37 9.56
C TRP A 159 -15.97 6.70 11.02
N LEU A 160 -16.38 7.87 11.51
CA LEU A 160 -16.24 8.26 12.90
C LEU A 160 -17.17 7.48 13.83
N GLY A 161 -18.15 6.79 13.25
CA GLY A 161 -19.19 6.11 14.00
C GLY A 161 -20.20 7.09 14.57
N GLU A 162 -21.07 6.58 15.42
CA GLU A 162 -22.10 7.34 16.12
C GLU A 162 -22.36 6.69 17.49
N GLU A 163 -23.35 7.17 18.23
CA GLU A 163 -23.63 6.62 19.57
C GLU A 163 -23.89 5.11 19.50
N GLY A 164 -23.03 4.33 20.16
CA GLY A 164 -23.11 2.86 20.17
C GLY A 164 -22.46 2.16 18.97
N ILE A 165 -21.89 2.90 18.01
CA ILE A 165 -21.18 2.35 16.85
C ILE A 165 -19.75 2.91 16.84
N PRO A 166 -18.71 2.08 17.05
CA PRO A 166 -17.33 2.57 17.10
C PRO A 166 -16.87 3.12 15.74
N PRO A 167 -15.87 4.03 15.73
CA PRO A 167 -15.21 4.43 14.50
C PRO A 167 -14.60 3.22 13.80
N SER A 168 -14.55 3.28 12.47
CA SER A 168 -14.02 2.22 11.63
C SER A 168 -13.41 2.77 10.35
N ILE A 169 -12.73 1.90 9.61
CA ILE A 169 -12.17 2.23 8.31
C ILE A 169 -12.68 1.27 7.25
N SER A 170 -12.77 1.73 6.01
CA SER A 170 -12.99 0.87 4.85
C SER A 170 -11.83 1.00 3.88
N ILE A 171 -11.27 -0.14 3.48
CA ILE A 171 -10.30 -0.23 2.40
C ILE A 171 -11.01 -0.77 1.17
N LEU A 172 -11.12 0.07 0.16
CA LEU A 172 -11.83 -0.22 -1.06
C LEU A 172 -10.87 -0.17 -2.25
N PHE A 173 -11.16 -0.98 -3.24
CA PHE A 173 -10.45 -1.04 -4.50
C PHE A 173 -11.40 -0.77 -5.64
N ASP A 174 -10.88 -0.28 -6.76
CA ASP A 174 -11.62 -0.42 -8.02
C ASP A 174 -11.76 -1.90 -8.37
N LYS A 175 -12.93 -2.29 -8.90
CA LYS A 175 -13.26 -3.67 -9.27
C LYS A 175 -12.27 -4.30 -10.25
N SER A 176 -11.54 -3.49 -11.04
CA SER A 176 -10.46 -3.97 -11.91
C SER A 176 -9.28 -4.59 -11.17
N ILE A 177 -9.17 -4.43 -9.85
CA ILE A 177 -8.03 -4.92 -9.04
C ILE A 177 -7.66 -6.37 -9.29
N THR A 178 -8.63 -7.26 -9.50
CA THR A 178 -8.37 -8.69 -9.72
C THR A 178 -7.70 -8.99 -11.07
N ASN A 179 -7.69 -8.01 -12.00
CA ASN A 179 -6.90 -8.06 -13.23
C ASN A 179 -5.43 -7.68 -12.99
N TYR A 180 -5.13 -6.99 -11.89
CA TYR A 180 -3.83 -6.39 -11.61
C TYR A 180 -3.07 -7.05 -10.45
N LEU A 181 -3.75 -7.45 -9.38
CA LEU A 181 -3.13 -8.03 -8.19
C LEU A 181 -3.93 -9.23 -7.69
N GLU A 182 -3.21 -10.23 -7.19
CA GLU A 182 -3.79 -11.28 -6.38
C GLU A 182 -4.05 -10.83 -4.94
N CYS A 183 -4.78 -11.66 -4.20
CA CYS A 183 -5.27 -11.34 -2.86
C CYS A 183 -4.14 -10.96 -1.87
N GLU A 184 -3.03 -11.71 -1.84
CA GLU A 184 -1.94 -11.42 -0.91
C GLU A 184 -1.26 -10.06 -1.24
N ALA A 185 -1.00 -9.79 -2.52
CA ALA A 185 -0.48 -8.50 -2.95
C ALA A 185 -1.44 -7.34 -2.63
N ALA A 186 -2.76 -7.52 -2.78
CA ALA A 186 -3.76 -6.52 -2.40
C ALA A 186 -3.76 -6.23 -0.89
N GLN A 187 -3.61 -7.25 -0.04
CA GLN A 187 -3.48 -7.06 1.42
C GLN A 187 -2.17 -6.34 1.80
N ILE A 188 -1.05 -6.70 1.17
CA ILE A 188 0.24 -6.02 1.37
C ILE A 188 0.08 -4.53 1.04
N MET A 189 -0.46 -4.21 -0.14
CA MET A 189 -0.58 -2.81 -0.56
C MET A 189 -1.57 -2.02 0.31
N SER A 190 -2.63 -2.66 0.79
CA SER A 190 -3.56 -2.06 1.76
C SER A 190 -2.83 -1.65 3.04
N GLY A 191 -2.10 -2.58 3.65
CA GLY A 191 -1.43 -2.30 4.91
C GLY A 191 -0.24 -1.36 4.76
N VAL A 192 0.50 -1.44 3.65
CA VAL A 192 1.57 -0.48 3.34
C VAL A 192 1.00 0.92 3.18
N LEU A 193 -0.15 1.09 2.50
CA LEU A 193 -0.81 2.40 2.41
C LEU A 193 -1.11 2.98 3.78
N LEU A 194 -1.74 2.20 4.66
CA LEU A 194 -2.03 2.65 6.01
C LEU A 194 -0.76 3.01 6.80
N ALA A 195 0.27 2.16 6.79
CA ALA A 195 1.55 2.48 7.44
C ALA A 195 2.18 3.78 6.90
N ARG A 196 2.15 3.98 5.59
CA ARG A 196 2.75 5.16 4.97
C ARG A 196 1.95 6.43 5.23
N LEU A 197 0.62 6.35 5.37
CA LEU A 197 -0.20 7.45 5.86
C LEU A 197 0.15 7.81 7.30
N ILE A 198 0.35 6.81 8.19
CA ILE A 198 0.77 7.04 9.58
C ILE A 198 2.13 7.74 9.64
N ILE A 199 3.11 7.23 8.89
CA ILE A 199 4.47 7.80 8.84
C ILE A 199 4.43 9.23 8.27
N SER A 200 3.65 9.44 7.21
CA SER A 200 3.48 10.76 6.60
C SER A 200 2.84 11.75 7.57
N LEU A 201 1.81 11.35 8.32
CA LEU A 201 1.18 12.17 9.35
C LEU A 201 2.21 12.64 10.39
N ALA A 202 3.02 11.72 10.89
CA ALA A 202 4.06 12.00 11.88
C ALA A 202 5.16 12.94 11.35
N LYS A 203 5.46 12.87 10.04
CA LYS A 203 6.48 13.72 9.40
C LYS A 203 5.96 15.10 8.99
N THR A 204 4.67 15.22 8.68
CA THR A 204 4.07 16.45 8.12
C THR A 204 3.30 17.27 9.15
N THR A 205 3.17 16.77 10.38
CA THR A 205 2.43 17.41 11.46
C THR A 205 3.15 17.22 12.80
N ASP A 206 2.78 18.01 13.81
CA ASP A 206 3.28 17.86 15.18
C ASP A 206 2.52 16.80 15.99
N ILE A 207 1.72 15.94 15.33
CA ILE A 207 0.99 14.86 16.00
C ILE A 207 1.97 13.76 16.38
N ASP A 208 2.06 13.47 17.69
CA ASP A 208 2.80 12.32 18.17
C ASP A 208 2.07 11.03 17.78
N THR A 209 2.68 10.20 16.93
CA THR A 209 2.17 8.87 16.58
C THR A 209 3.01 7.74 17.17
N SER A 210 3.95 8.03 18.08
CA SER A 210 4.88 7.03 18.64
C SER A 210 4.18 5.92 19.43
N TYR A 211 2.99 6.20 19.97
CA TYR A 211 2.15 5.24 20.67
C TYR A 211 1.33 4.33 19.73
N ILE A 212 1.35 4.60 18.42
CA ILE A 212 0.66 3.82 17.39
C ILE A 212 1.63 2.81 16.77
N LYS A 213 1.55 1.57 17.24
CA LYS A 213 2.34 0.47 16.68
C LYS A 213 1.81 0.11 15.30
N HIS A 214 2.64 0.28 14.28
CA HIS A 214 2.38 -0.11 12.90
C HIS A 214 3.62 -0.80 12.32
N ALA A 215 3.44 -1.55 11.24
CA ALA A 215 4.50 -2.29 10.57
C ALA A 215 4.70 -1.75 9.15
N TYR A 216 5.89 -1.23 8.87
CA TYR A 216 6.31 -0.89 7.51
C TYR A 216 7.12 -2.05 6.92
N ARG A 217 6.49 -2.84 6.06
CA ARG A 217 7.12 -3.90 5.26
C ARG A 217 6.20 -4.28 4.10
N TYR A 218 6.77 -4.80 3.02
CA TYR A 218 5.99 -5.30 1.89
C TYR A 218 5.73 -6.82 1.98
N GLN A 219 5.65 -7.38 3.19
CA GLN A 219 5.54 -8.82 3.43
C GLN A 219 4.47 -9.10 4.49
N CYS A 220 3.70 -10.16 4.28
CA CYS A 220 2.70 -10.60 5.25
C CYS A 220 3.30 -11.38 6.41
N THR A 221 4.42 -12.05 6.21
CA THR A 221 5.14 -12.83 7.21
C THR A 221 6.21 -12.02 7.92
N GLU A 222 6.61 -12.46 9.12
CA GLU A 222 7.72 -11.87 9.89
C GLU A 222 9.10 -12.36 9.44
#